data_AF-A0A182SJW4-F1
#
_entry.id   AF-A0A182SJW4-F1
#
_cell.length_a   1.000
_cell.length_b   1.000
_cell.length_c   1.000
_cell.angle_alpha   90.00
_cell.angle_beta   90.00
_cell.angle_gamma   90.00
#
_symmetry.space_group_name_H-M   'P 1'
#
loop_
_entity.id
_entity.type
_entity.pdbx_description
1 polymer ?
#
loop_
_entity_poly.entity_id
_entity_poly.type
_entity_poly.pdbx_seq_one_letter_code
_entity_poly.pdbx_strand_id
1 'polypeptide(L)'
;MARLVTVGTRWLCPLLMVLLLTIDTPVHGQQSIILENLFDELSLLMRTGPNASVPIPETKQIRKEYDFVVIGAGSGGSVMANRLSEVPEWSVLLLEVGKEENMVSNVPLTAGLTTATGYSWGYRSDPMRNACKGLEQGVCYWPKGRGLGGTSLINF
;
A
#
# COMPACT_ATOMS: atom_id res chain seq x y z
N MET A 1 21.32 -36.99 -11.39
CA MET A 1 20.48 -37.22 -10.20
C MET A 1 19.36 -36.17 -10.21
N ALA A 2 18.16 -36.54 -10.65
CA ALA A 2 17.00 -35.65 -10.67
C ALA A 2 16.17 -35.88 -9.40
N ARG A 3 15.92 -34.82 -8.62
CA ARG A 3 14.97 -34.85 -7.50
C ARG A 3 13.61 -34.37 -8.00
N LEU A 4 12.66 -35.28 -8.05
CA LEU A 4 11.25 -35.01 -8.29
C LEU A 4 10.64 -34.49 -6.97
N VAL A 5 10.22 -33.22 -6.94
CA VAL A 5 9.43 -32.68 -5.82
C VAL A 5 7.96 -32.86 -6.21
N THR A 6 7.26 -33.77 -5.54
CA THR A 6 5.82 -33.94 -5.69
C THR A 6 5.10 -32.82 -4.95
N VAL A 7 4.30 -32.03 -5.66
CA VAL A 7 3.39 -31.05 -5.06
C VAL A 7 2.26 -31.83 -4.38
N GLY A 8 2.40 -32.02 -3.07
CA GLY A 8 1.42 -32.75 -2.27
C GLY A 8 0.05 -32.04 -2.27
N THR A 9 -1.01 -32.84 -2.36
CA THR A 9 -2.45 -32.52 -2.27
C THR A 9 -2.89 -31.75 -1.00
N ARG A 10 -1.96 -31.31 -0.16
CA ARG A 10 -2.22 -30.52 1.06
C ARG A 10 -2.64 -29.08 0.81
N TRP A 11 -2.44 -28.56 -0.40
CA TRP A 11 -2.77 -27.16 -0.75
C TRP A 11 -4.12 -26.98 -1.44
N LEU A 12 -4.75 -28.07 -1.90
CA LEU A 12 -6.06 -28.01 -2.56
C LEU A 12 -7.20 -27.64 -1.60
N CYS A 13 -7.08 -27.99 -0.31
CA CYS A 13 -8.11 -27.72 0.69
C CYS A 13 -8.21 -26.24 1.11
N PRO A 14 -7.10 -25.53 1.44
CA PRO A 14 -7.19 -24.10 1.77
C PRO A 14 -7.56 -23.23 0.57
N LEU A 15 -7.12 -23.57 -0.65
CA LEU A 15 -7.50 -22.83 -1.87
C LEU A 15 -9.01 -22.94 -2.17
N LEU A 16 -9.61 -24.11 -1.93
CA LEU A 16 -11.06 -24.31 -2.09
C LEU A 16 -11.88 -23.64 -0.98
N MET A 17 -11.32 -23.56 0.24
CA MET A 17 -11.97 -22.89 1.37
C MET A 17 -11.96 -21.36 1.22
N VAL A 18 -10.89 -20.80 0.63
CA VAL A 18 -10.84 -19.38 0.24
C VAL A 18 -11.82 -19.08 -0.89
N LEU A 19 -12.00 -19.99 -1.85
CA LEU A 19 -12.96 -19.84 -2.95
C LEU A 19 -14.43 -19.90 -2.48
N LEU A 20 -14.73 -20.61 -1.38
CA LEU A 20 -16.08 -20.75 -0.84
C LEU A 20 -16.51 -19.59 0.09
N LEU A 21 -15.55 -18.82 0.64
CA LEU A 21 -15.85 -17.66 1.49
C LEU A 21 -16.13 -16.36 0.71
N THR A 22 -15.98 -16.35 -0.62
CA THR A 22 -16.16 -15.15 -1.46
C THR A 22 -17.58 -14.91 -1.94
N ILE A 23 -18.55 -15.79 -1.62
CA ILE A 23 -19.91 -15.72 -2.18
C ILE A 23 -20.87 -14.83 -1.36
N ASP A 24 -20.61 -14.58 -0.08
CA ASP A 24 -21.66 -14.06 0.84
C ASP A 24 -21.37 -12.72 1.55
N THR A 25 -20.60 -11.78 0.99
CA THR A 25 -20.57 -10.42 1.56
C THR A 25 -20.90 -9.32 0.55
N PRO A 26 -21.99 -8.55 0.78
CA PRO A 26 -22.22 -7.32 0.04
C PRO A 26 -21.21 -6.28 0.53
N VAL A 27 -20.25 -5.92 -0.32
CA VAL A 27 -19.13 -5.02 0.01
C VAL A 27 -19.60 -3.57 -0.06
N HIS A 28 -20.18 -3.08 1.03
CA HIS A 28 -20.40 -1.64 1.23
C HIS A 28 -19.45 -1.15 2.32
N GLY A 29 -18.38 -0.46 1.91
CA GLY A 29 -17.57 0.39 2.81
C GLY A 29 -16.37 -0.24 3.53
N GLN A 30 -16.08 -1.52 3.35
CA GLN A 30 -14.87 -2.14 3.92
C GLN A 30 -13.94 -2.58 2.78
N GLN A 31 -12.75 -1.97 2.69
CA GLN A 31 -11.65 -2.47 1.87
C GLN A 31 -11.56 -3.98 2.10
N SER A 32 -11.73 -4.77 1.04
CA SER A 32 -11.94 -6.21 1.19
C SER A 32 -10.67 -6.83 1.78
N ILE A 33 -10.74 -7.22 3.05
CA ILE A 33 -9.66 -7.86 3.83
C ILE A 33 -9.03 -9.01 3.04
N ILE A 34 -9.81 -9.68 2.20
CA ILE A 34 -9.36 -10.76 1.30
C ILE A 34 -8.35 -10.25 0.26
N LEU A 35 -8.62 -9.11 -0.38
CA LEU A 35 -7.76 -8.53 -1.39
C LEU A 35 -6.46 -8.01 -0.77
N GLU A 36 -6.56 -7.40 0.41
CA GLU A 36 -5.40 -7.00 1.22
C GLU A 36 -4.52 -8.19 1.57
N ASN A 37 -5.12 -9.26 2.11
CA ASN A 37 -4.39 -10.46 2.49
C ASN A 37 -3.74 -11.13 1.28
N LEU A 38 -4.42 -11.20 0.15
CA LEU A 38 -3.85 -11.73 -1.10
C LEU A 38 -2.69 -10.86 -1.59
N PHE A 39 -2.84 -9.53 -1.51
CA PHE A 39 -1.81 -8.58 -1.92
C PHE A 39 -0.57 -8.70 -1.00
N ASP A 40 -0.78 -8.79 0.30
CA ASP A 40 0.27 -8.95 1.30
C ASP A 40 0.99 -10.31 1.12
N GLU A 41 0.25 -11.42 0.93
CA GLU A 41 0.83 -12.75 0.64
C GLU A 41 1.63 -12.77 -0.67
N LEU A 42 1.08 -12.20 -1.74
CA LEU A 42 1.78 -12.05 -3.01
C LEU A 42 3.05 -11.19 -2.86
N SER A 43 2.99 -10.15 -2.03
CA SER A 43 4.14 -9.31 -1.73
C SER A 43 5.21 -10.06 -0.92
N LEU A 44 4.82 -10.94 0.01
CA LEU A 44 5.74 -11.78 0.78
C LEU A 44 6.43 -12.81 -0.10
N LEU A 45 5.71 -13.44 -1.03
CA LEU A 45 6.31 -14.33 -2.03
C LEU A 45 7.35 -13.58 -2.87
N MET A 46 7.02 -12.38 -3.35
CA MET A 46 7.95 -11.56 -4.14
C MET A 46 9.09 -10.93 -3.32
N ARG A 47 8.96 -10.82 -1.99
CA ARG A 47 10.01 -10.37 -1.07
C ARG A 47 11.17 -11.37 -0.90
N THR A 48 11.04 -12.62 -1.33
CA THR A 48 12.12 -13.62 -1.16
C THR A 48 13.17 -13.62 -2.28
N GLY A 49 13.07 -12.69 -3.24
CA GLY A 49 14.06 -12.53 -4.30
C GLY A 49 15.34 -11.80 -3.83
N PRO A 50 16.48 -11.99 -4.52
CA PRO A 50 17.75 -11.31 -4.22
C PRO A 50 17.69 -9.77 -4.37
N ASN A 51 16.58 -9.21 -4.85
CA ASN A 51 16.36 -7.78 -5.08
C ASN A 51 15.32 -7.17 -4.13
N ALA A 52 14.98 -7.83 -3.02
CA ALA A 52 14.02 -7.29 -2.07
C ALA A 52 14.54 -5.98 -1.46
N SER A 53 13.72 -4.93 -1.48
CA SER A 53 14.03 -3.65 -0.81
C SER A 53 14.23 -3.88 0.69
N VAL A 54 15.33 -3.36 1.22
CA VAL A 54 15.57 -3.33 2.66
C VAL A 54 14.57 -2.36 3.28
N PRO A 55 13.79 -2.76 4.30
CA PRO A 55 12.84 -1.86 4.95
C PRO A 55 13.55 -0.62 5.50
N ILE A 56 12.92 0.55 5.39
CA ILE A 56 13.50 1.77 5.93
C ILE A 56 13.46 1.65 7.46
N PRO A 57 14.61 1.75 8.13
CA PRO A 57 14.64 1.55 9.57
C PRO A 57 13.90 2.69 10.26
N GLU A 58 12.81 2.34 10.96
CA GLU A 58 12.15 3.29 11.85
C GLU A 58 13.12 3.74 12.95
N THR A 59 13.12 5.04 13.23
CA THR A 59 13.92 5.55 14.34
C THR A 59 13.36 5.05 15.67
N LYS A 60 14.20 4.40 16.47
CA LYS A 60 13.83 3.91 17.81
C LYS A 60 13.84 5.02 18.86
N GLN A 61 14.47 6.16 18.55
CA GLN A 61 14.62 7.27 19.47
C GLN A 61 14.18 8.57 18.78
N ILE A 62 13.11 9.16 19.30
CA ILE A 62 12.65 10.49 18.90
C ILE A 62 13.35 11.51 19.78
N ARG A 63 14.03 12.48 19.15
CA ARG A 63 14.65 13.59 19.86
C ARG A 63 13.58 14.53 20.40
N LYS A 64 13.91 15.32 21.42
CA LYS A 64 13.00 16.33 21.96
C LYS A 64 12.75 17.49 20.98
N GLU A 65 13.71 17.74 20.09
CA GLU A 65 13.69 18.83 19.12
C GLU A 65 14.32 18.40 17.79
N TYR A 66 13.83 19.01 16.70
CA TYR A 66 14.32 18.86 15.34
C TYR A 66 14.29 20.23 14.66
N ASP A 67 15.22 20.49 13.76
CA ASP A 67 15.22 21.72 12.95
C ASP A 67 14.03 21.74 11.99
N PHE A 68 13.67 20.57 11.45
CA PHE A 68 12.51 20.40 10.57
C PHE A 68 11.71 19.14 10.91
N VAL A 69 10.39 19.28 10.89
CA VAL A 69 9.45 18.15 10.95
C VAL A 69 8.64 18.13 9.66
N VAL A 70 8.86 17.12 8.83
CA VAL A 70 8.11 16.89 7.60
C VAL A 70 6.98 15.92 7.90
N ILE A 71 5.74 16.36 7.70
CA ILE A 71 4.54 15.54 7.91
C ILE A 71 4.04 15.09 6.54
N GLY A 72 4.09 13.79 6.32
CA GLY A 72 3.70 13.14 5.08
C GLY A 72 4.88 12.87 4.15
N ALA A 73 5.27 11.62 3.96
CA ALA A 73 6.25 11.16 2.98
C ALA A 73 5.61 10.96 1.59
N GLY A 74 4.74 11.88 1.16
CA GLY A 74 4.22 11.90 -0.21
C GLY A 74 5.26 12.39 -1.21
N SER A 75 4.86 12.53 -2.48
CA SER A 75 5.76 12.97 -3.56
C SER A 75 6.55 14.24 -3.22
N GLY A 76 5.91 15.24 -2.61
CA GLY A 76 6.58 16.47 -2.17
C GLY A 76 7.37 16.32 -0.88
N GLY A 77 6.80 15.64 0.13
CA GLY A 77 7.43 15.49 1.44
C GLY A 77 8.69 14.62 1.41
N SER A 78 8.70 13.56 0.60
CA SER A 78 9.89 12.73 0.39
C SER A 78 11.04 13.52 -0.26
N VAL A 79 10.74 14.37 -1.24
CA VAL A 79 11.75 15.25 -1.86
C VAL A 79 12.25 16.29 -0.86
N MET A 80 11.35 16.91 -0.10
CA MET A 80 11.70 17.89 0.92
C MET A 80 12.60 17.28 2.00
N ALA A 81 12.21 16.13 2.56
CA ALA A 81 12.99 15.43 3.58
C ALA A 81 14.39 15.06 3.05
N ASN A 82 14.48 14.57 1.81
CA ASN A 82 15.76 14.27 1.17
C ASN A 82 16.65 15.52 1.08
N ARG A 83 16.15 16.62 0.52
CA ARG A 83 16.93 17.87 0.35
C ARG A 83 17.34 18.50 1.67
N LEU A 84 16.46 18.53 2.67
CA LEU A 84 16.81 19.06 3.99
C LEU A 84 17.88 18.19 4.67
N SER A 85 17.86 16.87 4.46
CA SER A 85 18.85 15.96 5.03
C SER A 85 20.23 15.98 4.37
N GLU A 86 20.38 16.66 3.21
CA GLU A 86 21.69 16.85 2.57
C GLU A 86 22.61 17.78 3.39
N VAL A 87 22.04 18.63 4.25
CA VAL A 87 22.77 19.52 5.15
C VAL A 87 23.00 18.79 6.49
N PRO A 88 24.24 18.37 6.82
CA PRO A 88 24.52 17.50 7.97
C PRO A 88 24.28 18.18 9.32
N GLU A 89 24.23 19.51 9.36
CA GLU A 89 23.95 20.29 10.55
C GLU A 89 22.46 20.27 10.94
N TRP A 90 21.57 19.96 9.99
CA TRP A 90 20.13 19.95 10.22
C TRP A 90 19.62 18.57 10.64
N SER A 91 18.77 18.57 11.65
CA SER A 91 18.01 17.43 12.11
C SER A 91 16.60 17.45 11.50
N VAL A 92 16.26 16.38 10.78
CA VAL A 92 14.98 16.26 10.06
C VAL A 92 14.23 15.04 10.59
N LEU A 93 12.97 15.24 11.02
CA LEU A 93 12.04 14.18 11.36
C LEU A 93 10.99 14.06 10.26
N LEU A 94 10.87 12.88 9.64
CA LEU A 94 9.80 12.57 8.69
C LEU A 94 8.76 11.69 9.37
N LEU A 95 7.49 12.12 9.36
CA LEU A 95 6.36 11.37 9.89
C LEU A 95 5.44 10.96 8.75
N GLU A 96 5.23 9.66 8.55
CA GLU A 96 4.31 9.13 7.56
C GLU A 96 3.38 8.08 8.17
N VAL A 97 2.14 8.05 7.69
CA VAL A 97 1.17 7.02 8.05
C VAL A 97 0.96 6.08 6.87
N GLY A 98 1.36 4.83 7.03
CA GLY A 98 1.04 3.79 6.05
C GLY A 98 2.14 2.75 5.96
N LYS A 99 2.12 2.00 4.86
CA LYS A 99 3.11 0.96 4.55
C LYS A 99 4.19 1.53 3.64
N GLU A 100 5.33 0.87 3.59
CA GLU A 100 6.33 1.09 2.55
C GLU A 100 5.88 0.44 1.24
N GLU A 101 6.45 0.87 0.11
CA GLU A 101 6.26 0.18 -1.16
C GLU A 101 6.68 -1.28 -1.09
N ASN A 102 6.04 -2.10 -1.92
CA ASN A 102 6.41 -3.50 -2.09
C ASN A 102 6.58 -3.82 -3.58
N MET A 103 7.05 -5.03 -3.88
CA MET A 103 7.28 -5.45 -5.26
C MET A 103 6.02 -5.40 -6.12
N VAL A 104 4.84 -5.59 -5.52
CA VAL A 104 3.56 -5.53 -6.26
C VAL A 104 3.24 -4.08 -6.63
N SER A 105 3.37 -3.13 -5.70
CA SER A 105 3.10 -1.70 -5.95
C SER A 105 4.08 -1.09 -6.97
N ASN A 106 5.29 -1.66 -7.09
CA ASN A 106 6.30 -1.19 -8.04
C ASN A 106 6.04 -1.65 -9.48
N VAL A 107 5.07 -2.55 -9.72
CA VAL A 107 4.66 -2.97 -11.06
C VAL A 107 3.53 -2.05 -11.55
N PRO A 108 3.72 -1.20 -12.58
CA PRO A 108 2.71 -0.21 -12.97
C PRO A 108 1.34 -0.80 -13.34
N LEU A 109 1.32 -2.04 -13.86
CA LEU A 109 0.07 -2.74 -14.19
C LEU A 109 -0.84 -2.96 -12.96
N THR A 110 -0.28 -2.97 -11.75
CA THR A 110 -1.03 -3.18 -10.51
C THR A 110 -1.60 -1.88 -9.94
N ALA A 111 -1.31 -0.71 -10.52
CA ALA A 111 -1.73 0.60 -9.98
C ALA A 111 -3.22 0.64 -9.62
N GLY A 112 -4.09 0.17 -10.50
CA GLY A 112 -5.53 0.08 -10.25
C GLY A 112 -5.88 -0.81 -9.05
N LEU A 113 -5.20 -1.95 -8.90
CA LEU A 113 -5.37 -2.85 -7.76
C LEU A 113 -4.90 -2.19 -6.45
N THR A 114 -3.76 -1.52 -6.48
CA THR A 114 -3.17 -0.85 -5.31
C THR A 114 -4.07 0.28 -4.79
N THR A 115 -4.91 0.89 -5.62
CA THR A 115 -5.92 1.87 -5.14
C THR A 115 -7.02 1.26 -4.27
N ALA A 116 -7.20 -0.07 -4.34
CA ALA A 116 -8.19 -0.81 -3.58
C ALA A 116 -7.59 -1.48 -2.32
N THR A 117 -6.31 -1.26 -2.05
CA THR A 117 -5.61 -1.81 -0.88
C THR A 117 -5.29 -0.73 0.17
N GLY A 118 -4.59 -1.11 1.25
CA GLY A 118 -4.27 -0.26 2.39
C GLY A 118 -3.26 0.85 2.07
N TYR A 119 -2.75 0.83 0.84
CA TYR A 119 -1.99 1.89 0.19
C TYR A 119 -2.86 3.09 -0.22
N SER A 120 -4.18 3.00 -0.10
CA SER A 120 -5.12 4.10 -0.35
C SER A 120 -5.86 4.51 0.92
N TRP A 121 -6.01 5.82 1.14
CA TRP A 121 -6.90 6.38 2.16
C TRP A 121 -8.38 6.08 1.92
N GLY A 122 -8.76 5.76 0.68
CA GLY A 122 -10.13 5.36 0.35
C GLY A 122 -11.17 6.48 0.47
N TYR A 123 -10.78 7.75 0.31
CA TYR A 123 -11.70 8.87 0.42
C TYR A 123 -12.88 8.76 -0.55
N ARG A 124 -14.05 9.18 -0.06
CA ARG A 124 -15.29 9.26 -0.81
C ARG A 124 -15.85 10.66 -0.70
N SER A 125 -16.40 11.18 -1.79
CA SER A 125 -17.12 12.45 -1.75
C SER A 125 -18.51 12.26 -1.13
N ASP A 126 -19.11 13.35 -0.67
CA ASP A 126 -20.56 13.41 -0.57
C ASP A 126 -21.20 13.32 -1.97
N PRO A 127 -22.48 12.93 -2.09
CA PRO A 127 -23.20 12.93 -3.36
C PRO A 127 -23.19 14.32 -4.04
N MET A 128 -22.77 14.37 -5.30
CA MET A 128 -22.61 15.62 -6.03
C MET A 128 -23.69 15.81 -7.10
N ARG A 129 -24.28 17.01 -7.19
CA ARG A 129 -25.35 17.30 -8.18
C ARG A 129 -24.87 17.22 -9.64
N ASN A 130 -23.59 17.45 -9.90
CA ASN A 130 -23.02 17.64 -11.24
C ASN A 130 -21.87 16.66 -11.57
N ALA A 131 -21.57 15.67 -10.72
CA ALA A 131 -20.49 14.71 -10.93
C ALA A 131 -20.94 13.31 -10.49
N CYS A 132 -20.22 12.28 -10.95
CA CYS A 132 -20.36 10.90 -10.46
C CYS A 132 -21.76 10.28 -10.57
N LYS A 133 -22.63 10.81 -11.45
CA LYS A 133 -24.02 10.35 -11.64
C LYS A 133 -24.16 8.89 -12.10
N GLY A 134 -23.11 8.33 -12.71
CA GLY A 134 -23.06 6.92 -13.11
C GLY A 134 -22.46 5.99 -12.06
N LEU A 135 -22.05 6.52 -10.91
CA LEU A 135 -21.52 5.74 -9.79
C LEU A 135 -22.62 5.50 -8.76
N GLU A 136 -22.43 4.45 -7.96
CA GLU A 136 -23.36 4.10 -6.88
C GLU A 136 -23.58 5.30 -5.94
N GLN A 137 -24.84 5.61 -5.66
CA GLN A 137 -25.27 6.74 -4.83
C GLN A 137 -24.78 8.13 -5.28
N GLY A 138 -24.25 8.26 -6.50
CA GLY A 138 -23.70 9.54 -6.98
C GLY A 138 -22.40 9.95 -6.28
N VAL A 139 -21.68 9.01 -5.67
CA VAL A 139 -20.48 9.23 -4.87
C VAL A 139 -19.21 9.00 -5.69
N CYS A 140 -18.28 9.95 -5.65
CA CYS A 140 -16.98 9.80 -6.29
C CYS A 140 -16.00 9.06 -5.39
N TYR A 141 -15.29 8.08 -5.96
CA TYR A 141 -14.12 7.50 -5.30
C TYR A 141 -12.88 8.36 -5.57
N TRP A 142 -12.15 8.73 -4.52
CA TRP A 142 -11.00 9.63 -4.61
C TRP A 142 -9.77 9.00 -3.94
N PRO A 143 -9.11 8.04 -4.62
CA PRO A 143 -7.97 7.34 -4.04
C PRO A 143 -6.81 8.32 -3.81
N LYS A 144 -6.22 8.25 -2.62
CA LYS A 144 -5.03 8.99 -2.23
C LYS A 144 -4.07 8.06 -1.55
N GLY A 145 -2.81 8.13 -1.94
CA GLY A 145 -1.81 7.20 -1.41
C GLY A 145 -1.57 7.41 0.08
N ARG A 146 -1.37 6.30 0.79
CA ARG A 146 -1.16 6.20 2.23
C ARG A 146 0.07 5.32 2.48
N GLY A 147 1.20 5.93 2.81
CA GLY A 147 2.49 5.24 2.88
C GLY A 147 3.64 6.04 2.27
N LEU A 148 4.86 5.50 2.40
CA LEU A 148 6.08 6.14 1.88
C LEU A 148 6.05 6.23 0.35
N GLY A 149 6.01 7.46 -0.18
CA GLY A 149 5.76 7.77 -1.60
C GLY A 149 4.40 8.43 -1.83
N GLY A 150 3.46 8.28 -0.89
CA GLY A 150 2.11 8.84 -0.95
C GLY A 150 1.40 8.47 -2.24
N THR A 151 0.80 9.45 -2.93
CA THR A 151 0.01 9.17 -4.16
C THR A 151 0.88 8.66 -5.33
N SER A 152 2.20 8.82 -5.28
CA SER A 152 3.11 8.17 -6.25
C SER A 152 3.17 6.65 -6.12
N LEU A 153 2.59 6.06 -5.06
CA LEU A 153 2.47 4.59 -4.93
C LEU A 153 1.30 4.00 -5.73
N ILE A 154 0.33 4.84 -6.08
CA ILE A 154 -0.95 4.41 -6.66
C ILE A 154 -1.28 5.21 -7.93
N ASN A 155 -0.28 5.84 -8.54
CA ASN A 155 -0.44 6.59 -9.77
C ASN A 155 -0.40 5.68 -11.01
N PHE A 156 -0.82 6.25 -12.14
CA PHE A 156 -0.73 5.63 -13.47
C PHE A 156 0.46 6.18 -14.25
#